data_AF-A0A7J2HX45-F1
#
_entry.id   AF-A0A7J2HX45-F1
#
_cell.length_a   1.000
_cell.length_b   1.000
_cell.length_c   1.000
_cell.angle_alpha   90.00
_cell.angle_beta   90.00
_cell.angle_gamma   90.00
#
_symmetry.space_group_name_H-M   'P 1'
#
loop_
_entity.id
_entity.type
_entity.pdbx_description
1 polymer ?
#
loop_
_entity_poly.entity_id
_entity_poly.type
_entity_poly.pdbx_seq_one_letter_code
_entity_poly.pdbx_strand_id
1 'polypeptide(L)' 'MPPKIAIVEEGGFPVDIGGVSTWVKELVQGLKDFEFTVVTITTREKTNFMFKVPKGIEVKVHVLFSRKWRT' A
#
# COMPACT_ATOMS: atom_id res chain seq x y z
N MET A 1 19.98 -9.81 -9.75
CA MET A 1 18.90 -8.82 -9.61
C MET A 1 17.94 -9.32 -8.55
N PRO A 2 17.55 -8.53 -7.55
CA PRO A 2 16.57 -8.96 -6.56
C PRO A 2 15.21 -9.23 -7.24
N PRO A 3 14.44 -10.24 -6.81
CA PRO A 3 13.10 -10.47 -7.33
C PRO A 3 12.17 -9.30 -6.99
N LYS A 4 11.24 -9.00 -7.91
CA LYS A 4 10.26 -7.92 -7.76
C LYS A 4 8.91 -8.51 -7.38
N ILE A 5 8.31 -7.99 -6.31
CA ILE A 5 7.03 -8.45 -5.78
C ILE A 5 6.05 -7.28 -5.74
N ALA A 6 4.87 -7.49 -6.33
CA ALA A 6 3.74 -6.59 -6.19
C ALA A 6 2.73 -7.18 -5.18
N ILE A 7 2.39 -6.40 -4.15
CA ILE A 7 1.31 -6.71 -3.21
C ILE A 7 0.12 -5.84 -3.58
N VAL A 8 -1.04 -6.45 -3.81
CA VAL A 8 -2.29 -5.73 -4.10
C VAL A 8 -3.26 -5.98 -2.95
N GLU A 9 -3.77 -4.90 -2.34
CA GLU A 9 -4.70 -5.00 -1.22
C GLU A 9 -5.81 -3.94 -1.27
N GLU A 10 -6.92 -4.24 -0.59
CA GLU A 10 -8.02 -3.30 -0.37
C GLU A 10 -7.79 -2.51 0.93
N GLY A 11 -7.49 -1.21 0.78
CA GLY A 11 -7.54 -0.25 1.89
C GLY A 11 -6.66 -0.57 3.11
N GLY A 12 -5.48 -1.16 2.93
CA GLY A 12 -4.53 -1.41 4.02
C GLY A 12 -3.39 -0.39 4.05
N PHE A 13 -2.15 -0.85 3.93
CA PHE A 13 -0.94 -0.03 3.96
C PHE A 13 -0.94 1.10 2.89
N PRO A 14 -0.48 2.33 3.19
CA PRO A 14 0.04 2.84 4.46
C PRO A 14 -1.05 3.43 5.36
N VAL A 15 -2.31 3.15 5.04
CA VAL A 15 -3.45 3.58 5.83
C VAL A 15 -3.67 2.56 6.93
N ASP A 16 -3.34 2.92 8.16
CA ASP A 16 -3.47 1.99 9.27
C ASP A 16 -4.94 1.71 9.59
N ILE A 17 -5.43 0.51 9.23
CA ILE A 17 -6.84 0.10 9.46
C ILE A 17 -7.00 -1.30 10.03
N GLY A 18 -5.90 -2.02 10.35
CA GLY A 18 -6.00 -3.31 11.03
C GLY A 18 -4.84 -4.28 10.77
N GLY A 19 -5.10 -5.57 11.00
CA GLY A 19 -4.06 -6.61 10.96
C GLY A 19 -3.37 -6.75 9.60
N VAL A 20 -4.08 -6.53 8.49
CA VAL A 20 -3.52 -6.65 7.14
C VAL A 20 -2.47 -5.57 6.87
N SER A 21 -2.75 -4.31 7.20
CA SER A 21 -1.78 -3.21 7.01
C SER A 21 -0.53 -3.39 7.87
N THR A 22 -0.68 -3.94 9.08
CA THR A 22 0.45 -4.28 9.96
C THR A 22 1.27 -5.44 9.39
N TRP A 23 0.61 -6.51 8.94
CA TRP A 23 1.28 -7.65 8.34
C TRP A 23 2.05 -7.26 7.07
N VAL A 24 1.44 -6.47 6.18
CA VAL A 24 2.12 -5.95 4.98
C VAL A 24 3.34 -5.13 5.36
N LYS A 25 3.21 -4.21 6.33
CA LYS A 25 4.33 -3.39 6.83
C LYS A 25 5.47 -4.28 7.36
N GLU A 26 5.18 -5.26 8.20
CA GLU A 26 6.19 -6.15 8.78
C GLU A 26 6.86 -7.02 7.70
N LEU A 27 6.10 -7.52 6.74
CA LEU A 27 6.59 -8.33 5.62
C LEU A 27 7.62 -7.55 4.78
N VAL A 28 7.24 -6.37 4.29
CA VAL A 28 8.11 -5.54 3.44
C VAL A 28 9.29 -4.95 4.22
N GLN A 29 9.17 -4.85 5.55
CA GLN A 29 10.27 -4.46 6.42
C GLN A 29 11.22 -5.62 6.72
N GLY A 30 10.74 -6.84 6.88
CA GLY A 30 11.54 -8.01 7.24
C GLY A 30 12.27 -8.65 6.06
N LEU A 31 11.72 -8.58 4.85
CA LEU A 31 12.28 -9.26 3.67
C LEU A 31 13.07 -8.29 2.77
N LYS A 32 14.32 -8.00 3.14
CA LYS A 32 15.16 -7.01 2.43
C LYS A 32 15.77 -7.48 1.10
N ASP A 33 15.71 -8.77 0.82
CA ASP A 33 16.26 -9.35 -0.42
C ASP A 33 15.33 -9.16 -1.64
N PHE A 34 14.16 -8.54 -1.44
CA PHE A 34 13.14 -8.32 -2.45
C PHE A 34 12.85 -6.83 -2.65
N GLU A 35 12.47 -6.48 -3.88
CA GLU A 35 11.94 -5.15 -4.20
C GLU A 35 10.41 -5.20 -4.17
N PHE A 36 9.80 -4.46 -3.25
CA PHE A 36 8.34 -4.42 -3.06
C PHE A 36 7.70 -3.18 -3.65
N THR A 37 6.61 -3.39 -4.38
CA THR A 37 5.60 -2.37 -4.68
C THR A 37 4.29 -2.77 -4.02
N VAL A 38 3.72 -1.89 -3.17
CA VAL A 38 2.39 -2.08 -2.58
C VAL A 38 1.38 -1.24 -3.37
N VAL A 39 0.34 -1.89 -3.88
CA VAL A 39 -0.77 -1.27 -4.61
C VAL A 39 -2.01 -1.33 -3.73
N THR A 40 -2.42 -0.17 -3.23
CA THR A 40 -3.54 -0.05 -2.30
C THR A 40 -4.73 0.53 -3.02
N ILE A 41 -5.79 -0.26 -3.11
CA ILE A 41 -7.03 0.11 -3.75
C ILE A 41 -8.01 0.57 -2.66
N THR A 42 -8.56 1.78 -2.79
CA THR A 42 -9.46 2.34 -1.77
C THR A 42 -10.60 3.14 -2.39
N THR A 43 -11.71 3.33 -1.67
CA THR A 43 -12.79 4.25 -2.06
C THR A 43 -12.64 5.63 -1.43
N ARG A 44 -11.65 5.82 -0.56
CA ARG A 44 -11.45 7.06 0.22
C ARG A 44 -10.37 7.94 -0.43
N GLU A 45 -10.78 9.10 -0.95
CA GLU A 45 -9.88 10.08 -1.59
C GLU A 45 -8.90 10.73 -0.59
N LYS A 46 -9.34 10.94 0.66
CA LYS A 46 -8.54 11.56 1.71
C LYS A 46 -8.26 10.55 2.78
N THR A 47 -7.17 9.82 2.60
CA THR A 47 -6.75 8.88 3.61
C THR A 47 -5.44 9.37 4.21
N ASN A 48 -5.47 9.73 5.49
CA ASN A 48 -4.28 10.15 6.21
C ASN A 48 -3.33 8.94 6.29
N PHE A 49 -2.25 8.97 5.52
CA PHE A 49 -1.20 7.97 5.62
C PHE A 49 -0.62 7.98 7.03
N MET A 50 -0.90 6.94 7.80
CA MET A 50 -0.50 6.83 9.20
C MET A 50 0.90 6.23 9.31
N PHE A 51 1.26 5.30 8.41
CA PHE A 51 2.59 4.73 8.37
C PHE A 51 3.55 5.56 7.53
N LYS A 52 4.74 5.85 8.08
CA LYS A 52 5.88 6.29 7.28
C LYS A 52 6.30 5.13 6.37
N VAL A 53 6.18 5.33 5.06
CA VAL A 53 6.66 4.36 4.06
C VAL A 53 8.17 4.20 4.23
N PRO A 54 8.68 2.98 4.52
CA PRO A 54 10.11 2.78 4.68
C PRO A 54 10.86 3.00 3.36
N LYS A 55 12.12 3.44 3.46
CA LYS A 55 12.96 3.72 2.28
C LYS A 55 13.12 2.45 1.43
N GLY A 56 12.90 2.57 0.12
CA GLY A 56 13.02 1.47 -0.83
C GLY A 56 11.74 0.69 -1.11
N ILE A 57 10.61 1.07 -0.50
CA ILE A 57 9.30 0.50 -0.82
C ILE A 57 8.51 1.52 -1.62
N GLU A 58 8.01 1.09 -2.78
CA GLU A 58 7.09 1.88 -3.59
C GLU A 58 5.65 1.62 -3.12
N VAL A 59 4.86 2.68 -2.94
CA VAL A 59 3.43 2.55 -2.63
C VAL A 59 2.62 3.32 -3.66
N LYS A 60 1.65 2.65 -4.28
CA LYS A 60 0.70 3.21 -5.24
C LYS A 60 -0.69 3.15 -4.65
N VAL A 61 -1.35 4.29 -4.54
CA VAL A 61 -2.71 4.36 -4.02
C VAL A 61 -3.66 4.64 -5.16
N HIS A 62 -4.57 3.71 -5.40
CA HIS A 62 -5.59 3.79 -6.43
C HIS A 62 -6.95 4.01 -5.78
N VAL A 63 -7.50 5.21 -5.96
CA VAL A 63 -8.84 5.51 -5.46
C VAL A 63 -9.89 5.12 -6.50
N LEU A 64 -10.67 4.08 -6.21
CA LEU A 64 -11.82 3.67 -7.00
C LEU A 64 -13.02 4.57 -6.73
N PHE A 65 -13.85 4.76 -7.76
CA PHE A 65 -15.08 5.57 -7.70
C PHE A 65 -14.85 7.01 -7.23
N SER A 66 -13.68 7.60 -7.53
CA SER A 66 -13.48 9.04 -7.33
C SER A 66 -14.64 9.81 -7.96
N ARG A 67 -15.06 10.92 -7.36
CA ARG A 67 -16.27 11.67 -7.77
C ARG A 67 -16.31 12.02 -9.27
N LYS A 68 -15.16 11.97 -9.96
CA LYS A 68 -14.98 12.18 -11.40
C LYS A 68 -15.55 11.08 -12.30
N TRP A 69 -15.87 9.89 -11.78
CA TRP A 69 -16.44 8.79 -12.58
C TRP A 69 -17.97 8.88 -12.81
N ARG A 70 -18.63 9.91 -12.24
CA ARG A 70 -20.09 10.10 -12.30
C ARG A 70 -20.56 11.17 -13.30
N THR A 71 -19.72 11.60 -14.23
CA THR A 71 -20.05 12.57 -15.29
C THR A 71 -19.97 11.93 -16.66
#